data_AF-A0AAD9NZC0-F1
#
_entry.id   AF-A0AAD9NZC0-F1
#
_cell.length_a   1.000
_cell.length_b   1.000
_cell.length_c   1.000
_cell.angle_alpha   90.00
_cell.angle_beta   90.00
_cell.angle_gamma   90.00
#
_symmetry.space_group_name_H-M   'P 1'
#
loop_
_entity.id
_entity.type
_entity.pdbx_description
1 polymer ?
#
loop_
_entity_poly.entity_id
_entity_poly.type
_entity_poly.pdbx_seq_one_letter_code
_entity_poly.pdbx_strand_id
1 'polypeptide(L)'
;MERVTKSTDELIEAMVRSSTTSRKELARCHDPPIKVGQTIITNRQAAAVAWSGGLIRSADGYGLSAHQQVPFVHGWVTDGTQLLSGANYIHATVATRSRAARGRPLASVRCDCCGWTETLEHVIQVCPRTGRPRIKRHDALMDKLLLKMENRG
;
A
#
# COMPACT_ATOMS: atom_id res chain seq x y z
N MET A 1 7.68 28.39 10.38
CA MET A 1 8.10 29.74 9.95
C MET A 1 9.53 30.08 10.39
N GLU A 2 10.48 29.14 10.49
CA GLU A 2 11.75 29.47 11.18
C GLU A 2 13.03 29.34 10.34
N ARG A 3 13.00 28.72 9.15
CA ARG A 3 14.25 28.53 8.36
C ARG A 3 14.38 29.36 7.08
N VAL A 4 13.27 29.73 6.42
CA VAL A 4 13.32 30.58 5.21
C VAL A 4 13.08 32.06 5.54
N THR A 5 12.25 32.33 6.54
CA THR A 5 12.05 33.65 7.16
C THR A 5 13.18 34.06 8.11
N LYS A 6 14.08 33.13 8.49
CA LYS A 6 15.37 33.43 9.13
C LYS A 6 16.55 33.33 8.15
N SER A 7 16.29 33.26 6.85
CA SER A 7 17.36 33.37 5.87
C SER A 7 18.00 34.74 6.05
N THR A 8 19.31 34.79 6.23
CA THR A 8 20.08 36.04 6.35
C THR A 8 20.29 36.72 5.00
N ASP A 9 19.76 36.15 3.92
CA ASP A 9 19.89 36.64 2.56
C ASP A 9 18.78 37.68 2.27
N GLU A 10 19.20 38.93 2.07
CA GLU A 10 18.31 40.08 1.85
C GLU A 10 17.42 39.91 0.61
N LEU A 11 17.89 39.21 -0.43
CA LEU A 11 17.10 38.97 -1.64
C LEU A 11 15.97 37.98 -1.40
N ILE A 12 16.24 36.95 -0.61
CA ILE A 12 15.23 35.95 -0.21
C ILE A 12 14.15 36.62 0.64
N GLU A 13 14.54 37.51 1.56
CA GLU A 13 13.59 38.22 2.40
C GLU A 13 12.73 39.22 1.62
N ALA A 14 13.33 39.99 0.71
CA ALA A 14 12.62 40.93 -0.16
C ALA A 14 11.63 40.20 -1.09
N MET A 15 12.03 39.05 -1.65
CA MET A 15 11.18 38.21 -2.50
C MET A 15 9.97 37.63 -1.75
N VAL A 16 10.15 37.18 -0.51
CA VAL A 16 9.04 36.62 0.30
C VAL A 16 8.07 37.73 0.74
N ARG A 17 8.57 38.93 1.06
CA ARG A 17 7.71 40.07 1.47
C ARG A 17 6.91 40.62 0.28
N SER A 18 7.55 40.85 -0.86
CA SER A 18 6.96 41.49 -2.04
C SER A 18 5.91 40.63 -2.78
N SER A 19 6.05 39.30 -2.75
CA SER A 19 5.19 38.40 -3.54
C SER A 19 4.19 37.63 -2.68
N THR A 20 2.90 37.82 -2.96
CA THR A 20 1.82 37.01 -2.38
C THR A 20 1.91 35.54 -2.80
N THR A 21 2.41 35.27 -4.02
CA THR A 21 2.65 33.91 -4.54
C THR A 21 3.76 33.22 -3.75
N SER A 22 4.89 33.89 -3.52
CA SER A 22 6.01 33.32 -2.77
C SER A 22 5.60 32.97 -1.34
N ARG A 23 4.78 33.80 -0.69
CA ARG A 23 4.19 33.49 0.63
C ARG A 23 3.28 32.26 0.61
N LYS A 24 2.42 32.12 -0.40
CA LYS A 24 1.54 30.95 -0.55
C LYS A 24 2.33 29.65 -0.77
N GLU A 25 3.36 29.72 -1.61
CA GLU A 25 4.26 28.58 -1.87
C GLU A 25 5.06 28.20 -0.60
N LEU A 26 5.52 29.18 0.16
CA LEU A 26 6.19 28.95 1.45
C LEU A 26 5.27 28.25 2.47
N ALA A 27 4.03 28.73 2.58
CA ALA A 27 3.02 28.14 3.44
C ALA A 27 2.72 26.68 3.03
N ARG A 28 2.65 26.42 1.72
CA ARG A 28 2.47 25.06 1.17
C ARG A 28 3.64 24.13 1.47
N CYS A 29 4.87 24.63 1.49
CA CYS A 29 6.05 23.82 1.83
C CYS A 29 6.17 23.54 3.33
N HIS A 30 5.70 24.47 4.18
CA HIS A 30 5.77 24.34 5.64
C HIS A 30 4.64 23.48 6.20
N ASP A 31 3.40 23.78 5.79
CA ASP A 31 2.19 23.07 6.19
C ASP A 31 1.46 22.60 4.92
N PRO A 32 1.99 21.57 4.25
CA PRO A 32 1.36 21.06 3.04
C PRO A 32 -0.06 20.62 3.36
N PRO A 33 -1.07 21.07 2.59
CA PRO A 33 -2.43 20.62 2.78
C PRO A 33 -2.48 19.10 2.63
N ILE A 34 -3.06 18.42 3.62
CA ILE A 34 -3.14 16.96 3.57
C ILE A 34 -4.18 16.59 2.52
N LYS A 35 -3.75 15.95 1.44
CA LYS A 35 -4.65 15.56 0.34
C LYS A 35 -4.98 14.09 0.42
N VAL A 36 -6.27 13.78 0.38
CA VAL A 36 -6.79 12.42 0.29
C VAL A 36 -7.67 12.31 -0.93
N GLY A 37 -7.13 11.73 -2.01
CA GLY A 37 -7.77 11.75 -3.32
C GLY A 37 -7.90 13.19 -3.84
N GLN A 38 -9.14 13.62 -4.11
CA GLN A 38 -9.45 15.00 -4.54
C GLN A 38 -9.81 15.94 -3.38
N THR A 39 -9.82 15.45 -2.14
CA THR A 39 -10.26 16.23 -0.97
C THR A 39 -9.06 16.78 -0.22
N ILE A 40 -9.13 18.05 0.18
CA ILE A 40 -8.15 18.68 1.09
C ILE A 40 -8.67 18.53 2.52
N ILE A 41 -7.87 17.91 3.38
CA ILE A 41 -8.18 17.68 4.79
C ILE A 41 -7.24 18.53 5.65
N THR A 42 -7.80 19.24 6.62
CA THR A 42 -7.07 20.18 7.49
C THR A 42 -6.54 19.55 8.77
N ASN A 43 -7.02 18.36 9.13
CA ASN A 43 -6.70 17.67 10.38
C ASN A 43 -6.00 16.32 10.10
N ARG A 44 -4.89 16.07 10.81
CA ARG A 44 -4.13 14.81 10.71
C ARG A 44 -4.95 13.59 11.09
N GLN A 45 -5.76 13.67 12.16
CA GLN A 45 -6.63 12.56 12.57
C GLN A 45 -7.68 12.25 11.49
N ALA A 46 -8.31 13.30 10.93
CA ALA A 46 -9.27 13.13 9.84
C ALA A 46 -8.62 12.54 8.58
N ALA A 47 -7.37 12.92 8.28
CA ALA A 47 -6.63 12.35 7.17
C ALA A 47 -6.32 10.87 7.38
N ALA A 48 -5.92 10.47 8.60
CA ALA A 48 -5.69 9.06 8.93
C ALA A 48 -6.95 8.21 8.73
N VAL A 49 -8.11 8.71 9.17
CA VAL A 49 -9.41 8.03 8.96
C VAL A 49 -9.79 7.97 7.48
N ALA A 50 -9.55 9.04 6.72
CA ALA A 50 -9.87 9.07 5.30
C ALA A 50 -8.97 8.11 4.49
N TRP A 51 -7.67 8.08 4.78
CA TRP A 51 -6.73 7.14 4.18
C TRP A 51 -7.04 5.70 4.55
N SER A 52 -7.32 5.42 5.83
CA SER A 52 -7.67 4.06 6.27
C SER A 52 -8.97 3.59 5.61
N GLY A 53 -10.00 4.43 5.54
CA GLY A 53 -11.23 4.12 4.83
C GLY A 53 -11.01 3.90 3.32
N GLY A 54 -10.16 4.70 2.69
CA GLY A 54 -9.78 4.52 1.28
C GLY A 54 -9.04 3.21 1.03
N LEU A 55 -8.10 2.87 1.92
CA LEU A 55 -7.35 1.61 1.87
C LEU A 55 -8.28 0.42 2.06
N ILE A 56 -9.14 0.43 3.09
CA ILE A 56 -10.08 -0.66 3.39
C ILE A 56 -11.06 -0.88 2.24
N ARG A 57 -11.49 0.17 1.54
CA ARG A 57 -12.35 0.02 0.35
C ARG A 57 -11.60 -0.45 -0.89
N SER A 58 -10.27 -0.44 -0.89
CA SER A 58 -9.46 -0.90 -2.01
C SER A 58 -9.35 -2.43 -2.03
N ALA A 59 -9.09 -2.99 -3.21
CA ALA A 59 -8.87 -4.43 -3.38
C ALA A 59 -7.76 -5.00 -2.48
N ASP A 60 -6.72 -4.20 -2.18
CA ASP A 60 -5.60 -4.63 -1.34
C ASP A 60 -5.89 -4.48 0.16
N GLY A 61 -6.84 -3.63 0.56
CA GLY A 61 -7.12 -3.35 1.97
C GLY A 61 -8.46 -3.87 2.50
N TYR A 62 -9.32 -4.43 1.65
CA TYR A 62 -10.62 -4.98 2.05
C TYR A 62 -10.50 -6.01 3.19
N GLY A 63 -9.55 -6.94 3.07
CA GLY A 63 -9.26 -7.93 4.12
C GLY A 63 -8.61 -7.34 5.39
N LEU A 64 -8.15 -6.09 5.35
CA LEU A 64 -7.57 -5.40 6.51
C LEU A 64 -8.64 -4.69 7.36
N SER A 65 -9.92 -4.75 6.99
CA SER A 65 -11.01 -4.14 7.76
C SER A 65 -11.05 -4.62 9.22
N ALA A 66 -10.76 -5.90 9.47
CA ALA A 66 -10.76 -6.50 10.80
C ALA A 66 -9.36 -6.56 11.47
N HIS A 67 -8.31 -5.99 10.87
CA HIS A 67 -6.92 -6.17 11.34
C HIS A 67 -6.72 -5.72 12.80
N GLN A 68 -7.43 -4.67 13.23
CA GLN A 68 -7.35 -4.16 14.60
C GLN A 68 -7.83 -5.16 15.66
N GLN A 69 -8.62 -6.16 15.26
CA GLN A 69 -9.15 -7.19 16.17
C GLN A 69 -8.13 -8.29 16.46
N VAL A 70 -7.06 -8.39 15.67
CA VAL A 70 -6.03 -9.46 15.76
C VAL A 70 -4.61 -8.89 15.75
N PRO A 71 -4.25 -7.99 16.70
CA PRO A 71 -2.97 -7.29 16.69
C PRO A 71 -1.75 -8.22 16.73
N PHE A 72 -1.85 -9.37 17.40
CA PHE A 72 -0.79 -10.37 17.46
C PHE A 72 -0.42 -10.94 16.08
N VAL A 73 -1.40 -11.13 15.18
CA VAL A 73 -1.17 -11.67 13.82
C VAL A 73 -0.42 -10.67 12.94
N HIS A 74 -0.54 -9.37 13.24
CA HIS A 74 0.17 -8.30 12.53
C HIS A 74 1.49 -7.94 13.19
N GLY A 75 1.87 -8.62 14.28
CA GLY A 75 3.10 -8.41 15.01
C GLY A 75 4.32 -8.43 14.10
N TRP A 76 4.39 -9.35 13.13
CA TRP A 76 5.51 -9.45 12.17
C TRP A 76 5.70 -8.23 11.24
N VAL A 77 4.68 -7.37 11.09
CA VAL A 77 4.80 -6.13 10.30
C VAL A 77 5.53 -5.05 11.09
N THR A 78 5.37 -5.06 12.42
CA THR A 78 5.92 -4.07 13.35
C THR A 78 7.14 -4.56 14.12
N ASP A 79 7.24 -5.87 14.32
CA ASP A 79 8.34 -6.57 14.92
C ASP A 79 9.44 -6.66 13.86
N GLY A 80 10.50 -5.88 14.02
CA GLY A 80 11.61 -5.76 13.06
C GLY A 80 12.40 -7.06 12.84
N THR A 81 11.90 -8.20 13.33
CA THR A 81 12.42 -9.53 13.10
C THR A 81 12.00 -9.96 11.69
N GLN A 82 12.99 -10.02 10.79
CA GLN A 82 12.83 -10.15 9.34
C GLN A 82 12.30 -11.52 8.87
N LEU A 83 11.10 -11.94 9.30
CA LEU A 83 10.46 -13.15 8.81
C LEU A 83 10.13 -13.08 7.31
N LEU A 84 10.09 -11.87 6.74
CA LEU A 84 9.99 -11.62 5.31
C LEU A 84 11.15 -10.74 4.87
N SER A 85 12.12 -11.30 4.13
CA SER A 85 13.17 -10.50 3.52
C SER A 85 12.58 -9.44 2.60
N GLY A 86 13.24 -8.29 2.44
CA GLY A 86 12.77 -7.24 1.52
C GLY A 86 12.56 -7.75 0.09
N ALA A 87 13.36 -8.73 -0.35
CA ALA A 87 13.17 -9.42 -1.61
C ALA A 87 11.86 -10.23 -1.66
N ASN A 88 11.53 -10.97 -0.60
CA ASN A 88 10.27 -11.71 -0.51
C ASN A 88 9.05 -10.77 -0.46
N TYR A 89 9.20 -9.61 0.18
CA TYR A 89 8.17 -8.55 0.16
C TYR A 89 7.93 -8.02 -1.27
N ILE A 90 9.00 -7.70 -2.00
CA ILE A 90 8.92 -7.24 -3.39
C ILE A 90 8.34 -8.34 -4.31
N HIS A 91 8.73 -9.60 -4.12
CA HIS A 91 8.14 -10.72 -4.84
C HIS A 91 6.66 -10.96 -4.51
N ALA A 92 6.22 -10.65 -3.29
CA ALA A 92 4.80 -10.67 -2.91
C ALA A 92 4.01 -9.49 -3.52
N THR A 93 4.69 -8.46 -4.02
CA THR A 93 4.08 -7.40 -4.83
C THR A 93 3.94 -7.80 -6.30
N VAL A 94 3.21 -8.89 -6.56
CA VAL A 94 2.88 -9.27 -7.95
C VAL A 94 2.14 -8.10 -8.61
N ALA A 95 2.63 -7.70 -9.79
CA ALA A 95 1.95 -6.72 -10.62
C ALA A 95 0.64 -7.32 -11.13
N THR A 96 -0.48 -6.89 -10.56
CA THR A 96 -1.83 -7.26 -11.01
C THR A 96 -2.45 -6.10 -11.76
N ARG A 97 -3.39 -6.38 -12.66
CA ARG A 97 -4.09 -5.31 -13.39
C ARG A 97 -4.84 -4.37 -12.47
N SER A 98 -5.42 -4.85 -11.37
CA SER A 98 -6.03 -3.96 -10.37
C SER A 98 -5.04 -2.96 -9.78
N ARG A 99 -3.79 -3.38 -9.56
CA ARG A 99 -2.73 -2.47 -9.09
C ARG A 99 -2.22 -1.54 -10.18
N ALA A 100 -2.06 -2.05 -11.41
CA ALA A 100 -1.61 -1.28 -12.56
C ALA A 100 -2.63 -0.23 -13.04
N ALA A 101 -3.93 -0.48 -12.80
CA ALA A 101 -5.01 0.46 -13.12
C ALA A 101 -5.15 1.60 -12.11
N ARG A 102 -4.42 1.57 -10.98
CA ARG A 102 -4.44 2.66 -10.01
C ARG A 102 -3.98 3.97 -10.65
N GLY A 103 -4.75 5.03 -10.44
CA GLY A 103 -4.51 6.34 -11.05
C GLY A 103 -4.76 6.40 -12.56
N ARG A 104 -5.33 5.34 -13.16
CA ARG A 104 -5.59 5.23 -14.60
C ARG A 104 -7.05 4.82 -14.85
N PRO A 105 -7.99 5.78 -14.93
CA PRO A 105 -9.43 5.48 -15.00
C PRO A 105 -9.86 4.59 -16.17
N LEU A 106 -9.13 4.65 -17.29
CA LEU A 106 -9.42 3.86 -18.50
C LEU A 106 -8.72 2.50 -18.53
N ALA A 107 -7.87 2.19 -17.55
CA ALA A 107 -7.15 0.93 -17.53
C ALA A 107 -8.07 -0.22 -17.09
N SER A 108 -8.03 -1.33 -17.82
CA SER A 108 -8.80 -2.52 -17.46
C SER A 108 -8.25 -3.18 -16.20
N VAL A 109 -9.13 -3.53 -15.28
CA VAL A 109 -8.83 -4.34 -14.10
C VAL A 109 -9.07 -5.84 -14.33
N ARG A 110 -9.57 -6.24 -15.50
CA ARG A 110 -9.95 -7.63 -15.79
C ARG A 110 -8.75 -8.48 -16.18
N CYS A 111 -8.68 -9.70 -15.64
CA CYS A 111 -7.70 -10.70 -16.03
C CYS A 111 -7.88 -11.07 -17.50
N ASP A 112 -6.76 -11.18 -18.20
CA ASP A 112 -6.72 -11.61 -19.59
C ASP A 112 -7.03 -13.10 -19.81
N CYS A 113 -6.85 -13.92 -18.78
CA CYS A 113 -7.09 -15.37 -18.85
C CYS A 113 -8.56 -15.75 -18.64
N CYS A 114 -9.21 -15.18 -17.63
CA CYS A 114 -10.56 -15.60 -17.23
C CYS A 114 -11.60 -14.45 -17.22
N GLY A 115 -11.19 -13.20 -17.46
CA GLY A 115 -12.09 -12.04 -17.50
C GLY A 115 -12.60 -11.51 -16.15
N TRP A 116 -12.28 -12.19 -15.04
CA TRP A 116 -12.57 -11.73 -13.67
C TRP A 116 -11.67 -10.56 -13.27
N THR A 117 -12.06 -9.80 -12.25
CA THR A 117 -11.20 -8.73 -11.70
C THR A 117 -9.88 -9.32 -11.20
N GLU A 118 -8.76 -8.88 -11.79
CA GLU A 118 -7.44 -9.41 -11.49
C GLU A 118 -6.87 -8.74 -10.24
N THR A 119 -7.15 -9.36 -9.10
CA THR A 119 -6.49 -9.08 -7.82
C THR A 119 -5.37 -10.10 -7.56
N LEU A 120 -4.57 -9.86 -6.52
CA LEU A 120 -3.53 -10.82 -6.11
C LEU A 120 -4.15 -12.16 -5.68
N GLU A 121 -5.25 -12.08 -4.92
CA GLU A 121 -6.02 -13.24 -4.49
C GLU A 121 -6.55 -14.03 -5.69
N HIS A 122 -7.15 -13.34 -6.67
CA HIS A 122 -7.60 -13.97 -7.90
C HIS A 122 -6.44 -14.75 -8.56
N VAL A 123 -5.28 -14.11 -8.75
CA VAL A 123 -4.13 -14.74 -9.42
C VAL A 123 -3.63 -15.96 -8.64
N ILE A 124 -3.54 -15.90 -7.31
CA ILE A 124 -2.95 -16.98 -6.52
C ILE A 124 -3.95 -18.12 -6.26
N GLN A 125 -5.21 -17.80 -5.97
CA GLN A 125 -6.18 -18.75 -5.43
C GLN A 125 -7.12 -19.33 -6.49
N VAL A 126 -7.52 -18.52 -7.48
CA VAL A 126 -8.65 -18.87 -8.37
C VAL A 126 -8.22 -19.04 -9.82
N CYS A 127 -7.32 -18.18 -10.31
CA CYS A 127 -7.01 -18.05 -11.73
C CYS A 127 -6.62 -19.40 -12.38
N PRO A 128 -7.21 -19.77 -13.53
CA PRO A 128 -6.83 -20.99 -14.26
C PRO A 128 -5.36 -20.99 -14.67
N ARG A 129 -4.79 -19.81 -14.97
CA ARG A 129 -3.37 -19.63 -15.32
C ARG A 129 -2.42 -20.21 -14.27
N THR A 130 -2.80 -20.12 -12.98
CA THR A 130 -1.99 -20.62 -11.86
C THR A 130 -2.51 -21.93 -11.27
N GLY A 131 -3.55 -22.54 -11.89
CA GLY A 131 -4.19 -23.75 -11.39
C GLY A 131 -3.21 -24.91 -11.22
N ARG A 132 -2.43 -25.23 -12.26
CA ARG A 132 -1.44 -26.33 -12.19
C ARG A 132 -0.32 -26.07 -11.16
N PRO A 133 0.35 -24.89 -11.17
CA PRO A 133 1.32 -24.56 -10.12
C PRO A 133 0.75 -24.63 -8.69
N ARG A 134 -0.51 -24.22 -8.50
CA ARG A 134 -1.19 -24.25 -7.20
C ARG A 134 -1.37 -25.68 -6.69
N ILE A 135 -1.87 -26.59 -7.54
CA ILE A 135 -2.01 -28.01 -7.22
C ILE A 135 -0.64 -28.60 -6.88
N LYS A 136 0.38 -28.39 -7.72
CA LYS A 136 1.74 -28.86 -7.46
C LYS A 136 2.29 -28.40 -6.10
N ARG A 137 2.07 -27.12 -5.74
CA ARG A 137 2.50 -26.58 -4.44
C ARG A 137 1.74 -27.23 -3.29
N HIS A 138 0.43 -27.44 -3.45
CA HIS A 138 -0.40 -28.11 -2.46
C HIS A 138 0.11 -29.53 -2.20
N ASP A 139 0.32 -30.32 -3.24
CA ASP A 139 0.75 -31.71 -3.12
C ASP A 139 2.12 -31.80 -2.44
N ALA A 140 3.08 -30.96 -2.87
CA ALA A 140 4.40 -30.89 -2.24
C ALA A 140 4.38 -30.47 -0.76
N LEU A 141 3.37 -29.70 -0.32
CA LEU A 141 3.19 -29.36 1.10
C LEU A 141 2.60 -30.55 1.87
N MET A 142 1.62 -31.24 1.29
CA MET A 142 1.02 -32.43 1.88
C MET A 142 2.04 -33.54 2.06
N ASP A 143 2.89 -33.81 1.07
CA ASP A 143 3.96 -34.80 1.15
C ASP A 143 4.91 -34.53 2.33
N LYS A 144 5.31 -33.26 2.51
CA LYS A 144 6.16 -32.85 3.63
C LYS A 144 5.47 -33.02 4.97
N LEU A 145 4.16 -32.81 5.01
CA LEU A 145 3.35 -32.94 6.22
C LEU A 145 3.22 -34.41 6.61
N LEU A 146 2.92 -35.28 5.64
CA LEU A 146 2.86 -36.73 5.81
C LEU A 146 4.20 -37.29 6.31
N LEU A 147 5.31 -36.94 5.66
CA LEU A 147 6.65 -37.36 6.10
C LEU A 147 6.96 -36.94 7.55
N LYS A 148 6.52 -35.74 7.95
CA LYS A 148 6.70 -35.28 9.34
C LYS A 148 5.82 -36.03 10.34
N MET A 149 4.65 -36.50 9.93
CA MET A 149 3.77 -37.31 10.77
C MET A 149 4.32 -38.72 10.94
N GLU A 150 4.83 -39.32 9.86
CA GLU A 150 5.49 -40.63 9.89
C GLU A 150 6.73 -40.62 10.78
N ASN A 151 7.58 -39.58 10.69
CA ASN A 151 8.77 -39.45 11.54
C ASN A 151 8.48 -39.09 13.01
N ARG A 152 7.21 -38.84 13.37
CA ARG A 152 6.78 -38.52 14.74
C ARG A 152 6.10 -39.70 15.46
N GLY A 153 5.76 -40.77 14.74
CA GLY A 153 5.33 -42.05 15.31
C GLY A 153 6.53 -42.96 15.56
#